data_AF-B3DR44-F1
#
_entry.id   AF-B3DR44-F1
#
_cell.length_a   1.000
_cell.length_b   1.000
_cell.length_c   1.000
_cell.angle_alpha   90.00
_cell.angle_beta   90.00
_cell.angle_gamma   90.00
#
_symmetry.space_group_name_H-M   'P 1'
#
loop_
_entity.id
_entity.type
_entity.pdbx_description
1 polymer ?
#
loop_
_entity_poly.entity_id
_entity_poly.type
_entity_poly.pdbx_seq_one_letter_code
_entity_poly.pdbx_strand_id
1 'polypeptide(L)'
;MVSGDGSSLALRETDDELWMTVSLPESIRSATGPVISTADLGQPRIVEEYFENPDGSPIVVDRDITGAARGACSARGPLAAYGDGEVLIWSK
;
A
#
# COMPACT_ATOMS: atom_id res chain seq x y z
N MET A 1 5.53 -6.04 18.15
CA MET A 1 5.99 -4.72 17.66
C MET A 1 7.36 -4.91 17.03
N VAL A 2 7.53 -4.42 15.81
CA VAL A 2 8.85 -4.30 15.17
C VAL A 2 9.23 -2.84 15.23
N SER A 3 10.43 -2.51 15.73
CA SER A 3 10.90 -1.14 15.87
C SER A 3 12.33 -1.00 15.35
N GLY A 4 12.62 0.08 14.64
CA GLY A 4 13.95 0.45 14.14
C GLY A 4 14.01 1.94 13.80
N ASP A 5 15.15 2.60 14.01
CA ASP A 5 15.46 4.01 13.65
C ASP A 5 14.26 5.00 13.62
N GLY A 6 13.51 5.08 14.73
CA GLY A 6 12.39 6.03 14.86
C GLY A 6 11.07 5.60 14.20
N SER A 7 10.97 4.36 13.74
CA SER A 7 9.76 3.74 13.19
C SER A 7 9.27 2.58 14.04
N SER A 8 7.95 2.33 14.04
CA SER A 8 7.36 1.16 14.67
C SER A 8 6.14 0.65 13.89
N LEU A 9 5.90 -0.66 13.99
CA LEU A 9 4.70 -1.33 13.50
C LEU A 9 4.10 -2.22 14.59
N ALA A 10 2.80 -2.09 14.80
CA ALA A 10 2.01 -2.93 15.68
C ALA A 10 0.74 -3.42 14.96
N LEU A 11 0.31 -4.64 15.29
CA LEU A 11 -0.95 -5.21 14.86
C LEU A 11 -1.77 -5.55 16.10
N ARG A 12 -3.06 -5.29 16.04
CA ARG A 12 -4.03 -5.66 17.07
C ARG A 12 -5.15 -6.47 16.42
N GLU A 13 -5.32 -7.69 16.88
CA GLU A 13 -6.33 -8.62 16.39
C GLU A 13 -7.49 -8.70 17.39
N THR A 14 -8.70 -8.85 16.86
CA THR A 14 -9.92 -9.23 17.59
C THR A 14 -10.55 -10.42 16.85
N ASP A 15 -11.67 -10.96 17.35
CA ASP A 15 -12.32 -12.11 16.72
C ASP A 15 -12.76 -11.85 15.26
N ASP A 16 -13.07 -10.60 14.90
CA ASP A 16 -13.62 -10.23 13.60
C ASP A 16 -12.78 -9.21 12.82
N GLU A 17 -11.75 -8.60 13.43
CA GLU A 17 -11.03 -7.46 12.86
C GLU A 17 -9.53 -7.51 13.11
N LEU A 18 -8.75 -7.01 12.14
CA LEU A 18 -7.32 -6.76 12.26
C LEU A 18 -7.01 -5.27 12.06
N TRP A 19 -6.33 -4.69 13.04
CA TRP A 19 -5.94 -3.28 13.07
C TRP A 19 -4.42 -3.13 13.00
N MET A 20 -3.97 -2.08 12.33
CA MET A 20 -2.56 -1.74 12.17
C MET A 20 -2.27 -0.34 12.69
N THR A 21 -1.16 -0.21 13.43
CA THR A 21 -0.62 1.07 13.89
C THR A 21 0.81 1.19 13.41
N VAL A 22 1.13 2.27 12.73
CA VAL A 22 2.47 2.52 12.19
C VAL A 22 2.92 3.93 12.54
N SER A 23 4.13 4.04 13.07
CA SER A 23 4.82 5.31 13.28
C SER A 23 5.98 5.40 12.31
N LEU A 24 6.01 6.47 11.52
CA LEU A 24 7.05 6.71 10.52
C LEU A 24 7.74 8.06 10.77
N PRO A 25 9.07 8.15 10.55
CA PRO A 25 9.75 9.43 10.44
C PRO A 25 9.11 10.33 9.39
N GLU A 26 9.13 11.65 9.62
CA GLU A 26 8.44 12.62 8.75
C GLU A 26 8.91 12.54 7.29
N SER A 27 10.21 12.33 7.05
CA SER A 27 10.76 12.19 5.70
C SER A 27 10.19 11.01 4.91
N ILE A 28 9.80 9.93 5.61
CA ILE A 28 9.15 8.76 5.00
C ILE A 28 7.65 9.02 4.86
N ARG A 29 7.02 9.60 5.88
CA ARG A 29 5.59 9.94 5.88
C ARG A 29 5.23 10.90 4.75
N SER A 30 6.09 11.89 4.48
CA SER A 30 5.91 12.88 3.42
C SER A 30 6.31 12.38 2.02
N ALA A 31 6.97 11.22 1.92
CA ALA A 31 7.39 10.67 0.64
C ALA A 31 6.18 10.15 -0.14
N THR A 32 5.92 10.74 -1.31
CA THR A 32 4.83 10.35 -2.19
C THR A 32 5.33 9.70 -3.47
N GLY A 33 4.41 9.03 -4.18
CA GLY A 33 4.63 8.46 -5.50
C GLY A 33 3.34 8.36 -6.30
N PRO A 34 3.44 8.23 -7.63
CA PRO A 34 2.28 8.12 -8.50
C PRO A 34 1.59 6.76 -8.37
N VAL A 35 0.38 6.67 -8.92
CA VAL A 35 -0.28 5.38 -9.19
C VAL A 35 0.55 4.61 -10.22
N ILE A 36 0.70 3.31 -10.00
CA ILE A 36 1.46 2.40 -10.88
C ILE A 36 0.47 1.58 -11.71
N SER A 37 0.78 1.45 -13.00
CA SER A 37 -0.01 0.70 -13.97
C SER A 37 0.83 -0.32 -14.74
N THR A 38 0.20 -1.13 -15.58
CA THR A 38 0.88 -2.01 -16.53
C THR A 38 1.95 -1.29 -17.36
N ALA A 39 1.68 -0.05 -17.78
CA ALA A 39 2.61 0.72 -18.59
C ALA A 39 3.90 1.08 -17.83
N ASP A 40 3.78 1.36 -16.52
CA ASP A 40 4.92 1.70 -15.67
C ASP A 40 5.77 0.48 -15.31
N LEU A 41 5.12 -0.69 -15.17
CA LEU A 41 5.80 -1.96 -14.86
C LEU A 41 6.52 -2.57 -16.06
N GLY A 42 6.03 -2.30 -17.27
CA GLY A 42 6.59 -2.83 -18.51
C GLY A 42 6.48 -4.36 -18.60
N GLN A 43 7.42 -4.98 -19.33
CA GLN A 43 7.49 -6.43 -19.50
C GLN A 43 8.71 -7.01 -18.78
N PRO A 44 8.55 -8.10 -18.01
CA PRO A 44 9.68 -8.87 -17.51
C PRO A 44 10.48 -9.49 -18.65
N ARG A 45 11.81 -9.44 -18.55
CA ARG A 45 12.74 -9.85 -19.62
C ARG A 45 12.58 -11.28 -20.14
N ILE A 46 12.14 -12.24 -19.32
CA ILE A 46 12.14 -13.67 -19.70
C ILE A 46 10.78 -14.12 -20.24
N VAL A 47 9.71 -13.73 -19.55
CA VAL A 47 8.36 -14.15 -19.89
C VAL A 47 7.81 -13.27 -21.02
N GLU A 48 8.26 -12.02 -21.11
CA GLU A 48 7.85 -11.04 -22.13
C GLU A 48 6.33 -10.78 -22.17
N GLU A 49 5.62 -11.10 -21.08
CA GLU A 49 4.20 -10.84 -20.88
C GLU A 49 3.98 -9.65 -19.94
N TYR A 50 2.88 -8.92 -20.12
CA TYR A 50 2.54 -7.79 -19.28
C TYR A 50 1.97 -8.21 -17.92
N PHE A 51 2.01 -7.29 -16.96
CA PHE A 51 1.23 -7.39 -15.73
C PHE A 51 -0.21 -6.94 -16.03
N GLU A 52 -1.14 -7.88 -16.06
CA GLU A 52 -2.53 -7.66 -16.49
C GLU A 52 -3.53 -8.33 -15.54
N ASN A 53 -4.79 -7.90 -15.61
CA ASN A 53 -5.91 -8.57 -14.95
C ASN A 53 -6.17 -9.94 -15.62
N PRO A 54 -6.93 -10.85 -14.96
CA PRO A 54 -7.26 -12.16 -15.52
C PRO A 54 -7.98 -12.13 -16.88
N ASP A 55 -8.62 -11.01 -17.23
CA ASP A 55 -9.30 -10.80 -18.51
C ASP A 55 -8.41 -10.17 -19.59
N GLY A 56 -7.12 -9.92 -19.29
CA GLY A 56 -6.15 -9.28 -20.18
C GLY A 56 -6.21 -7.74 -20.19
N SER A 57 -7.08 -7.12 -19.38
CA SER A 57 -7.07 -5.65 -19.25
C SER A 57 -5.86 -5.16 -18.44
N PRO A 58 -5.35 -3.94 -18.69
CA PRO A 58 -4.25 -3.38 -17.90
C PRO A 58 -4.60 -3.25 -16.41
N ILE A 59 -3.66 -3.58 -15.54
CA ILE A 59 -3.80 -3.28 -14.11
C ILE A 59 -3.56 -1.79 -13.85
N VAL A 60 -4.31 -1.26 -12.89
CA VAL A 60 -4.08 0.05 -12.28
C VAL A 60 -4.12 -0.14 -10.77
N VAL A 61 -3.03 0.16 -10.08
CA VAL A 61 -2.91 0.02 -8.63
C VAL A 61 -3.35 1.33 -7.96
N ASP A 62 -4.62 1.69 -8.12
CA ASP A 62 -5.22 2.94 -7.63
C ASP A 62 -5.95 2.78 -6.29
N ARG A 63 -5.86 1.61 -5.67
CA ARG A 63 -6.44 1.31 -4.36
C ARG A 63 -5.38 0.83 -3.40
N ASP A 64 -5.49 1.24 -2.15
CA ASP A 64 -4.63 0.76 -1.07
C ASP A 64 -5.20 -0.53 -0.44
N ILE A 65 -4.50 -1.10 0.55
CA ILE A 65 -4.91 -2.38 1.16
C ILE A 65 -6.27 -2.33 1.89
N THR A 66 -6.79 -1.13 2.17
CA THR A 66 -8.12 -0.90 2.79
C THR A 66 -9.21 -0.63 1.74
N GLY A 67 -8.84 -0.56 0.46
CA GLY A 67 -9.73 -0.14 -0.62
C GLY A 67 -9.86 1.38 -0.78
N ALA A 68 -9.09 2.17 -0.03
CA ALA A 68 -9.07 3.62 -0.21
C ALA A 68 -8.41 4.00 -1.54
N ALA A 69 -8.95 5.02 -2.21
CA ALA A 69 -8.41 5.49 -3.48
C ALA A 69 -7.05 6.17 -3.30
N ARG A 70 -6.13 5.93 -4.23
CA ARG A 70 -4.89 6.68 -4.41
C ARG A 70 -5.15 7.85 -5.35
N GLY A 71 -4.58 9.01 -5.01
CA GLY A 71 -4.56 10.18 -5.87
C GLY A 71 -3.39 10.15 -6.86
N ALA A 72 -3.23 11.23 -7.64
CA ALA A 72 -2.12 11.37 -8.58
C ALA A 72 -0.74 11.19 -7.93
N CYS A 73 -0.60 11.61 -6.67
CA CYS A 73 0.50 11.24 -5.78
C CYS A 73 -0.09 10.85 -4.42
N SER A 74 0.38 9.76 -3.82
CA SER A 74 -0.06 9.28 -2.49
C SER A 74 1.12 8.75 -1.69
N ALA A 75 0.91 8.47 -0.40
CA ALA A 75 1.96 7.90 0.44
C ALA A 75 2.48 6.57 -0.15
N ARG A 76 3.79 6.36 0.01
CA ARG A 76 4.44 5.10 -0.43
C ARG A 76 4.13 3.96 0.54
N GLY A 77 4.12 2.74 0.03
CA GLY A 77 3.78 1.54 0.81
C GLY A 77 2.28 1.22 0.78
N PRO A 78 1.79 0.36 1.67
CA PRO A 78 0.48 -0.29 1.53
C PRO A 78 -0.73 0.63 1.70
N LEU A 79 -0.61 1.76 2.40
CA LEU A 79 -1.70 2.73 2.63
C LEU A 79 -1.56 3.97 1.74
N ALA A 80 -2.68 4.57 1.34
CA ALA A 80 -2.70 5.82 0.58
C ALA A 80 -2.25 7.03 1.43
N ALA A 81 -2.41 6.95 2.76
CA ALA A 81 -1.95 7.94 3.73
C ALA A 81 -1.63 7.29 5.08
N TYR A 82 -0.71 7.88 5.85
CA TYR A 82 -0.39 7.47 7.22
C TYR A 82 -0.75 8.57 8.21
N GLY A 83 -1.76 8.30 9.04
CA GLY A 83 -2.13 9.13 10.20
C GLY A 83 -1.46 8.66 11.49
N ASP A 84 -1.80 9.31 12.60
CA ASP A 84 -1.28 8.95 13.94
C ASP A 84 -2.17 7.94 14.69
N GLY A 85 -3.18 7.37 14.01
CA GLY A 85 -4.17 6.45 14.58
C GLY A 85 -4.02 5.00 14.08
N GLU A 86 -4.87 4.13 14.63
CA GLU A 86 -5.02 2.75 14.13
C GLU A 86 -5.82 2.75 12.82
N VAL A 87 -5.48 1.84 11.91
CA VAL A 87 -6.16 1.62 10.64
C VAL A 87 -6.70 0.19 10.62
N LEU A 88 -8.01 0.03 10.40
CA LEU A 88 -8.61 -1.28 10.13
C LEU A 88 -8.14 -1.79 8.77
N ILE A 89 -7.49 -2.95 8.72
CA ILE A 89 -6.92 -3.52 7.49
C ILE A 89 -7.59 -4.83 7.07
N TRP A 90 -8.41 -5.42 7.94
CA TRP A 90 -9.23 -6.59 7.58
C TRP A 90 -10.44 -6.69 8.52
N SER A 91 -11.58 -7.09 7.97
CA SER A 91 -12.79 -7.46 8.69
C SER A 91 -13.42 -8.70 8.06
N LYS A 92 -14.02 -9.56 8.88
CA LYS A 92 -14.69 -10.80 8.46
C LYS A 92 -15.99 -10.57 7.68
#